data_AF-K1XPB7-F1
#
_entry.id   AF-K1XPB7-F1
#
_cell.length_a   1.000
_cell.length_b   1.000
_cell.length_c   1.000
_cell.angle_alpha   90.00
_cell.angle_beta   90.00
_cell.angle_gamma   90.00
#
_symmetry.space_group_name_H-M   'P 1'
#
loop_
_entity.id
_entity.type
_entity.pdbx_description
1 polymer ?
#
loop_
_entity_poly.entity_id
_entity_poly.type
_entity_poly.pdbx_seq_one_letter_code
_entity_poly.pdbx_strand_id
1 'polypeptide(L)'
;MCDCCHTCETEENENENIFLPKEATILRVEQTTPQEKHFTLRMKDESQLMFDPGQILEVSLFGYGEIPIGLASSPTRTNTFDIVVRSVGRVSKAINKLEKGDSLFVRGPFGNGFDLKKFKNQKVLVVAGGIGLCPTRSMVQYILDKRSDFADFTLFYGTKNPSQQLFIDDLKIYRSSPSVKYFETVDQG
;
A
#
# COMPACT_ATOMS: atom_id res chain seq x y z
N MET A 1 5.62 -51.33 22.72
CA MET A 1 4.77 -50.13 22.95
C MET A 1 5.69 -48.93 22.99
N CYS A 2 5.36 -47.91 22.20
CA CYS A 2 5.90 -46.54 22.07
C CYS A 2 7.18 -46.14 22.83
N ASP A 3 8.11 -45.53 22.10
CA ASP A 3 8.47 -44.13 22.36
C ASP A 3 9.03 -43.49 21.08
N CYS A 4 8.15 -42.80 20.35
CA CYS A 4 8.54 -41.89 19.29
C CYS A 4 9.13 -40.63 19.94
N CYS A 5 10.46 -40.51 19.96
CA CYS A 5 11.11 -39.22 20.09
C CYS A 5 10.72 -38.35 18.89
N HIS A 6 9.67 -37.56 19.06
CA HIS A 6 9.45 -36.36 18.27
C HIS A 6 10.63 -35.43 18.54
N THR A 7 11.55 -35.36 17.59
CA THR A 7 12.44 -34.22 17.45
C THR A 7 11.54 -33.00 17.25
N CYS A 8 11.47 -32.14 18.26
CA CYS A 8 11.01 -30.77 18.10
C CYS A 8 11.89 -30.10 17.06
N GLU A 9 11.41 -30.07 15.81
CA GLU A 9 11.90 -29.12 14.82
C GLU A 9 11.59 -27.74 15.39
N THR A 10 12.65 -27.06 15.82
CA THR A 10 12.58 -25.65 16.18
C THR A 10 12.42 -24.92 14.85
N GLU A 11 11.26 -24.33 14.61
CA GLU A 11 11.09 -23.34 13.55
C GLU A 11 12.02 -22.18 13.87
N GLU A 12 13.21 -22.21 13.28
CA GLU A 12 14.12 -21.08 13.21
C GLU A 12 13.41 -19.98 12.38
N ASN A 13 12.62 -19.15 13.05
CA ASN A 13 12.27 -17.84 12.52
C ASN A 13 13.56 -17.04 12.46
N GLU A 14 14.25 -17.07 11.31
CA GLU A 14 15.25 -16.07 10.97
C GLU A 14 14.58 -14.69 11.16
N ASN A 15 15.00 -13.96 12.18
CA ASN A 15 14.51 -12.61 12.46
C ASN A 15 14.84 -11.72 11.25
N GLU A 16 13.87 -11.59 10.36
CA GLU A 16 13.98 -10.77 9.16
C GLU A 16 14.22 -9.31 9.58
N ASN A 17 15.42 -8.80 9.30
CA ASN A 17 15.82 -7.48 9.74
C ASN A 17 15.21 -6.41 8.82
N ILE A 18 14.09 -5.81 9.27
CA ILE A 18 13.35 -4.76 8.55
C ILE A 18 14.18 -3.49 8.28
N PHE A 19 15.34 -3.33 8.92
CA PHE A 19 16.23 -2.19 8.72
C PHE A 19 17.23 -2.39 7.59
N LEU A 20 17.32 -3.61 7.02
CA LEU A 20 18.17 -3.88 5.87
C LEU A 20 17.39 -3.70 4.57
N PRO A 21 17.97 -3.03 3.56
CA PRO A 21 17.32 -2.85 2.27
C PRO A 21 17.19 -4.19 1.54
N LYS A 22 15.97 -4.48 1.09
CA LYS A 22 15.65 -5.61 0.22
C LYS A 22 15.27 -5.13 -1.17
N GLU A 23 15.69 -5.87 -2.18
CA GLU A 23 15.40 -5.53 -3.57
C GLU A 23 13.97 -5.93 -3.94
N ALA A 24 13.24 -5.04 -4.62
CA ALA A 24 11.93 -5.29 -5.18
C ALA A 24 11.89 -4.94 -6.67
N THR A 25 11.29 -5.82 -7.45
CA THR A 25 11.16 -5.68 -8.90
C THR A 25 9.82 -5.06 -9.26
N ILE A 26 9.83 -4.15 -10.23
CA ILE A 26 8.66 -3.47 -10.76
C ILE A 26 7.95 -4.37 -11.77
N LEU A 27 6.74 -4.81 -11.43
CA LEU A 27 5.91 -5.65 -12.29
C LEU A 27 5.01 -4.82 -13.21
N ARG A 28 4.55 -3.67 -12.72
CA ARG A 28 3.67 -2.75 -13.44
C ARG A 28 4.02 -1.31 -13.10
N VAL A 29 3.95 -0.45 -14.12
CA VAL A 29 4.04 0.99 -14.01
C VAL A 29 2.83 1.61 -14.67
N GLU A 30 2.20 2.56 -14.00
CA GLU A 30 1.09 3.34 -14.54
C GLU A 30 1.29 4.82 -14.22
N GLN A 31 1.23 5.69 -15.24
CA GLN A 31 1.24 7.13 -15.02
C GLN A 31 -0.19 7.57 -14.67
N THR A 32 -0.45 7.80 -13.38
CA THR A 32 -1.80 8.10 -12.87
C THR A 32 -2.19 9.56 -13.07
N THR A 33 -1.22 10.47 -12.94
CA THR A 33 -1.37 11.92 -13.20
C THR A 33 -0.08 12.46 -13.82
N PRO A 34 0.03 13.75 -14.20
CA PRO A 34 1.31 14.31 -14.63
C PRO A 34 2.45 14.26 -13.60
N GLN A 35 2.15 14.09 -12.30
CA GLN A 35 3.14 14.11 -11.23
C GLN A 35 3.25 12.78 -10.47
N GLU A 36 2.21 11.93 -10.48
CA GLU A 36 2.17 10.67 -9.76
C GLU A 36 2.27 9.47 -10.71
N LYS A 37 3.17 8.55 -10.38
CA LYS A 37 3.30 7.24 -11.02
C LYS A 37 3.05 6.15 -9.98
N HIS A 38 2.22 5.18 -10.35
CA HIS A 38 1.88 4.01 -9.56
C HIS A 38 2.78 2.85 -10.00
N PHE A 39 3.41 2.20 -9.02
CA PHE A 39 4.22 1.01 -9.17
C PHE A 39 3.57 -0.16 -8.43
N THR A 40 3.42 -1.29 -9.11
CA THR A 40 3.17 -2.58 -8.46
C THR A 40 4.49 -3.35 -8.40
N LEU A 41 4.89 -3.70 -7.19
CA LEU A 41 6.18 -4.27 -6.85
C LEU A 41 6.02 -5.70 -6.33
N ARG A 42 7.08 -6.48 -6.43
CA ARG A 42 7.24 -7.78 -5.78
C ARG A 42 8.66 -7.90 -5.26
N MET A 43 8.84 -8.49 -4.07
CA MET A 43 10.17 -8.77 -3.53
C MET A 43 10.93 -9.69 -4.48
N LYS A 44 12.21 -9.38 -4.76
CA LYS A 44 13.00 -10.12 -5.74
C LYS A 44 13.35 -11.54 -5.28
N ASP A 45 13.48 -11.74 -3.98
CA ASP A 45 13.65 -13.04 -3.33
C ASP A 45 12.33 -13.83 -3.22
N GLU A 46 11.25 -13.34 -3.83
CA GLU A 46 9.90 -13.91 -3.78
C GLU A 46 9.28 -13.99 -2.37
N SER A 47 9.90 -13.36 -1.38
CA SER A 47 9.33 -13.22 -0.04
C SER A 47 8.05 -12.38 -0.06
N GLN A 48 7.19 -12.62 0.92
CA GLN A 48 5.97 -11.83 1.10
C GLN A 48 6.27 -10.62 1.98
N LEU A 49 5.86 -9.44 1.52
CA LEU A 49 5.90 -8.25 2.37
C LEU A 49 4.67 -8.28 3.30
N MET A 50 4.90 -8.58 4.58
CA MET A 50 3.87 -8.56 5.61
C MET A 50 3.77 -7.16 6.22
N PHE A 51 2.58 -6.55 6.17
CA PHE A 51 2.33 -5.21 6.70
C PHE A 51 0.88 -5.02 7.14
N ASP A 52 0.61 -3.93 7.85
CA ASP A 52 -0.73 -3.46 8.21
C ASP A 52 -1.11 -2.21 7.41
N PRO A 53 -2.41 -1.98 7.13
CA PRO A 53 -2.84 -0.77 6.44
C PRO A 53 -2.38 0.49 7.19
N GLY A 54 -1.90 1.49 6.45
CA GLY A 54 -1.37 2.74 7.01
C GLY A 54 0.13 2.70 7.35
N GLN A 55 0.80 1.56 7.20
CA GLN A 55 2.26 1.50 7.26
C GLN A 55 2.94 2.07 6.01
N ILE A 56 4.23 2.37 6.15
CA ILE A 56 5.08 2.95 5.10
C ILE A 56 6.31 2.08 4.85
N LEU A 57 6.95 2.28 3.71
CA LEU A 57 8.29 1.77 3.40
C LEU A 57 9.25 2.94 3.23
N GLU A 58 10.52 2.72 3.59
CA GLU A 58 11.60 3.57 3.07
C GLU A 58 12.01 3.02 1.70
N VAL A 59 11.67 3.76 0.65
CA VAL A 59 11.92 3.38 -0.75
C VAL A 59 13.18 4.09 -1.22
N SER A 60 14.13 3.32 -1.73
CA SER A 60 15.47 3.79 -2.03
C SER A 60 15.94 3.36 -3.41
N LEU A 61 16.83 4.19 -3.98
CA LEU A 61 17.51 3.95 -5.23
C LEU A 61 18.98 4.33 -5.07
N PHE A 62 19.88 3.39 -5.36
CA PHE A 62 21.32 3.59 -5.15
C PHE A 62 21.84 4.82 -5.91
N GLY A 63 22.67 5.61 -5.24
CA GLY A 63 23.20 6.89 -5.77
C GLY A 63 22.24 8.09 -5.66
N TYR A 64 20.97 7.87 -5.28
CA TYR A 64 19.99 8.94 -5.12
C TYR A 64 19.57 9.19 -3.67
N GLY A 65 19.37 8.12 -2.89
CA GLY A 65 18.91 8.20 -1.49
C GLY A 65 17.64 7.40 -1.25
N GLU A 66 16.92 7.74 -0.19
CA GLU A 66 15.66 7.10 0.23
C GLU A 66 14.57 8.12 0.56
N ILE A 67 13.31 7.69 0.46
CA ILE A 67 12.12 8.47 0.81
C ILE A 67 11.04 7.56 1.44
N PRO A 68 10.30 8.05 2.45
CA PRO A 68 9.18 7.33 3.01
C PRO A 68 7.97 7.36 2.06
N ILE A 69 7.40 6.20 1.76
CA ILE A 69 6.23 6.05 0.90
C ILE A 69 5.21 5.11 1.56
N GLY A 70 3.96 5.58 1.66
CA GLY A 70 2.86 4.75 2.17
C GLY A 70 2.46 3.65 1.20
N LEU A 71 2.18 2.47 1.76
CA LEU A 71 1.67 1.34 1.00
C LEU A 71 0.24 1.63 0.52
N ALA A 72 -0.01 1.39 -0.76
CA ALA A 72 -1.27 1.72 -1.42
C ALA A 72 -2.14 0.50 -1.75
N SER A 73 -1.62 -0.71 -1.57
CA SER A 73 -2.36 -1.97 -1.67
C SER A 73 -2.76 -2.47 -0.29
N SER A 74 -3.85 -3.22 -0.20
CA SER A 74 -4.17 -3.95 1.04
C SER A 74 -3.16 -5.07 1.29
N PRO A 75 -2.86 -5.39 2.57
CA PRO A 75 -2.02 -6.53 2.94
C PRO A 75 -2.65 -7.90 2.63
N THR A 76 -3.92 -7.94 2.25
CA THR A 76 -4.55 -9.17 1.73
C THR A 76 -4.02 -9.59 0.36
N ARG A 77 -3.29 -8.70 -0.34
CA ARG A 77 -2.59 -9.01 -1.58
C ARG A 77 -1.15 -9.38 -1.23
N THR A 78 -0.89 -10.66 -0.97
CA THR A 78 0.38 -11.12 -0.38
C THR A 78 1.55 -11.20 -1.37
N ASN A 79 1.26 -11.34 -2.66
CA ASN A 79 2.30 -11.55 -3.69
C ASN A 79 2.88 -10.25 -4.26
N THR A 80 2.19 -9.13 -4.09
CA THR A 80 2.57 -7.83 -4.66
C THR A 80 2.14 -6.71 -3.75
N PHE A 81 2.88 -5.62 -3.75
CA PHE A 81 2.49 -4.41 -3.04
C PHE A 81 2.56 -3.18 -3.95
N ASP A 82 1.69 -2.22 -3.69
CA ASP A 82 1.59 -0.99 -4.48
C ASP A 82 2.21 0.19 -3.74
N ILE A 83 2.95 1.03 -4.47
CA ILE A 83 3.36 2.35 -4.04
C ILE A 83 3.01 3.40 -5.11
N VAL A 84 2.78 4.63 -4.69
CA VAL A 84 2.59 5.77 -5.61
C VAL A 84 3.58 6.86 -5.26
N VAL A 85 4.31 7.34 -6.26
CA VAL A 85 5.43 8.25 -6.06
C VAL A 85 5.18 9.56 -6.81
N ARG A 86 5.06 10.66 -6.08
CA ARG A 86 4.97 12.02 -6.62
C ARG A 86 6.36 12.57 -6.96
N SER A 87 6.53 13.06 -8.18
CA SER A 87 7.80 13.55 -8.74
C SER A 87 8.15 14.99 -8.29
N VAL A 88 8.58 15.14 -7.03
CA VAL A 88 8.91 16.45 -6.43
C VAL A 88 10.38 16.65 -6.09
N GLY A 89 11.07 15.61 -5.61
CA GLY A 89 12.44 15.68 -5.08
C GLY A 89 13.45 14.87 -5.89
N ARG A 90 14.73 14.93 -5.51
CA ARG A 90 15.81 14.20 -6.18
C ARG A 90 15.52 12.70 -6.29
N VAL A 91 15.16 12.07 -5.17
CA VAL A 91 14.90 10.62 -5.10
C VAL A 91 13.63 10.26 -5.85
N SER A 92 12.52 10.96 -5.61
CA SER A 92 11.24 10.63 -6.25
C SER A 92 11.24 10.89 -7.76
N LYS A 93 11.98 11.87 -8.25
CA LYS A 93 12.22 12.08 -9.69
C LYS A 93 13.02 10.94 -10.30
N ALA A 94 13.98 10.37 -9.57
CA ALA A 94 14.77 9.24 -10.04
C ALA A 94 13.94 7.96 -10.08
N ILE A 95 13.17 7.67 -9.03
CA ILE A 95 12.23 6.53 -8.99
C ILE A 95 11.19 6.65 -10.11
N ASN A 96 10.68 7.86 -10.39
CA ASN A 96 9.73 8.09 -11.47
C ASN A 96 10.28 7.81 -12.88
N LYS A 97 11.59 7.63 -13.05
CA LYS A 97 12.19 7.21 -14.34
C LYS A 97 12.23 5.69 -14.51
N LEU A 98 11.98 4.92 -13.45
CA LEU A 98 11.99 3.47 -13.53
C LEU A 98 10.79 2.96 -14.34
N GLU A 99 11.02 1.85 -15.02
CA GLU A 99 10.08 1.15 -15.88
C GLU A 99 9.83 -0.28 -15.39
N LYS A 100 8.92 -0.99 -16.06
CA LYS A 100 8.67 -2.39 -15.77
C LYS A 100 9.94 -3.21 -15.98
N GLY A 101 10.28 -4.06 -15.02
CA GLY A 101 11.48 -4.89 -15.02
C GLY A 101 12.66 -4.29 -14.26
N ASP A 102 12.64 -2.98 -13.98
CA ASP A 102 13.63 -2.36 -13.11
C ASP A 102 13.43 -2.77 -11.64
N SER A 103 14.46 -2.54 -10.83
CA SER A 103 14.44 -2.76 -9.39
C SER A 103 14.63 -1.46 -8.61
N LEU A 104 14.08 -1.45 -7.40
CA LEU A 104 14.37 -0.49 -6.35
C LEU A 104 14.56 -1.24 -5.02
N PHE A 105 14.95 -0.54 -3.96
CA PHE A 105 15.20 -1.15 -2.66
C PHE A 105 14.23 -0.62 -1.61
N VAL A 106 13.73 -1.49 -0.75
CA VAL A 106 12.75 -1.15 0.28
C VAL A 106 13.24 -1.58 1.66
N ARG A 107 12.93 -0.78 2.68
CA ARG A 107 13.07 -1.13 4.10
C ARG A 107 11.74 -0.95 4.80
N GLY A 108 11.52 -1.71 5.87
CA GLY A 108 10.29 -1.72 6.64
C GLY A 108 9.53 -3.06 6.52
N PRO A 109 8.20 -3.05 6.73
CA PRO A 109 7.37 -1.86 6.92
C PRO A 109 7.65 -1.10 8.22
N PHE A 110 7.38 0.21 8.22
CA PHE A 110 7.48 1.09 9.39
C PHE A 110 6.13 1.71 9.76
N GLY A 111 6.02 2.15 11.01
CA GLY A 111 4.80 2.69 11.61
C GLY A 111 3.92 1.61 12.24
N ASN A 112 2.96 2.03 13.07
CA ASN A 112 2.08 1.09 13.79
C ASN A 112 0.85 0.65 12.97
N GLY A 113 0.65 1.21 11.77
CA GLY A 113 -0.58 1.02 11.00
C GLY A 113 -1.83 1.53 11.73
N PHE A 114 -3.00 1.13 11.23
CA PHE A 114 -4.28 1.33 11.91
C PHE A 114 -4.57 0.19 12.90
N ASP A 115 -5.20 0.51 14.03
CA ASP A 115 -5.64 -0.49 15.01
C ASP A 115 -6.89 -1.24 14.53
N LEU A 116 -6.68 -2.26 13.70
CA LEU A 116 -7.75 -3.03 13.07
C LEU A 116 -8.68 -3.70 14.09
N LYS A 117 -8.18 -4.04 15.28
CA LYS A 117 -8.98 -4.64 16.35
C LYS A 117 -10.05 -3.67 16.85
N LYS A 118 -9.72 -2.38 16.97
CA LYS A 118 -10.68 -1.33 17.36
C LYS A 118 -11.75 -1.08 16.30
N PHE A 119 -11.49 -1.40 15.03
CA PHE A 119 -12.45 -1.18 13.96
C PHE A 119 -13.41 -2.34 13.72
N LYS A 120 -13.12 -3.53 14.27
CA LYS A 120 -14.00 -4.69 14.14
C LYS A 120 -15.39 -4.40 14.71
N ASN A 121 -16.42 -4.70 13.94
CA ASN A 121 -17.83 -4.42 14.22
C ASN A 121 -18.16 -2.93 14.44
N GLN A 122 -17.27 -2.01 14.06
CA GLN A 122 -17.50 -0.57 14.16
C GLN A 122 -17.92 0.04 12.82
N LYS A 123 -18.44 1.26 12.87
CA LYS A 123 -18.64 2.11 11.71
C LYS A 123 -17.32 2.83 11.42
N VAL A 124 -16.79 2.68 10.21
CA VAL A 124 -15.51 3.27 9.81
C VAL A 124 -15.73 4.41 8.83
N LEU A 125 -15.09 5.53 9.11
CA LEU A 125 -15.02 6.70 8.23
C LEU A 125 -13.57 6.90 7.81
N VAL A 126 -13.31 6.85 6.50
CA VAL A 126 -12.02 7.23 5.92
C VAL A 126 -12.19 8.57 5.21
N VAL A 127 -11.29 9.51 5.49
CA VAL A 127 -11.22 10.81 4.81
C VAL A 127 -9.87 10.92 4.13
N ALA A 128 -9.88 11.11 2.81
CA ALA A 128 -8.69 11.20 1.98
C ALA A 128 -8.73 12.47 1.12
N GLY A 129 -7.55 13.05 0.88
CA GLY A 129 -7.40 14.23 0.03
C GLY A 129 -6.21 14.10 -0.91
N GLY A 130 -6.42 14.23 -2.23
CA GLY A 130 -5.36 14.15 -3.24
C GLY A 130 -4.52 12.88 -3.11
N ILE A 131 -3.20 13.04 -2.99
CA ILE A 131 -2.26 11.93 -2.80
C ILE A 131 -2.42 11.22 -1.44
N GLY A 132 -3.09 11.85 -0.47
CA GLY A 132 -3.46 11.19 0.78
C GLY A 132 -4.34 9.96 0.57
N LEU A 133 -4.99 9.81 -0.60
CA LEU A 133 -5.69 8.58 -0.95
C LEU A 133 -4.74 7.37 -0.99
N CYS A 134 -3.47 7.52 -1.41
CA CYS A 134 -2.54 6.39 -1.53
C CYS A 134 -2.38 5.57 -0.24
N PRO A 135 -1.91 6.13 0.89
CA PRO A 135 -1.80 5.36 2.13
C PRO A 135 -3.16 4.89 2.68
N THR A 136 -4.22 5.66 2.46
CA THR A 136 -5.57 5.25 2.90
C THR A 136 -6.20 4.17 2.01
N ARG A 137 -5.79 4.05 0.75
CA ARG A 137 -6.30 3.06 -0.20
C ARG A 137 -6.04 1.65 0.29
N SER A 138 -4.89 1.42 0.94
CA SER A 138 -4.61 0.16 1.61
C SER A 138 -5.72 -0.22 2.61
N MET A 139 -6.16 0.75 3.44
CA MET A 139 -7.24 0.54 4.40
C MET A 139 -8.60 0.39 3.72
N VAL A 140 -8.90 1.20 2.70
CA VAL A 140 -10.16 1.08 1.93
C VAL A 140 -10.29 -0.31 1.32
N GLN A 141 -9.23 -0.79 0.66
CA GLN A 141 -9.21 -2.13 0.07
C GLN A 141 -9.26 -3.23 1.11
N TYR A 142 -8.60 -3.06 2.26
CA TYR A 142 -8.69 -4.01 3.37
C TYR A 142 -10.12 -4.14 3.90
N ILE A 143 -10.80 -3.01 4.13
CA ILE A 143 -12.20 -2.99 4.57
C ILE A 143 -13.09 -3.67 3.54
N LEU A 144 -12.87 -3.44 2.25
CA LEU A 144 -13.66 -4.07 1.19
C LEU A 144 -13.47 -5.59 1.14
N ASP A 145 -12.24 -6.07 1.25
CA ASP A 145 -11.94 -7.50 1.30
C ASP A 145 -12.51 -8.20 2.53
N LYS A 146 -12.59 -7.47 3.64
CA LYS A 146 -13.07 -7.96 4.95
C LYS A 146 -14.38 -7.28 5.34
N ARG A 147 -15.25 -6.97 4.37
CA ARG A 147 -16.42 -6.09 4.60
C ARG A 147 -17.33 -6.58 5.73
N SER A 148 -17.45 -7.89 5.93
CA SER A 148 -18.23 -8.50 7.01
C SER A 148 -17.72 -8.17 8.41
N ASP A 149 -16.45 -7.79 8.55
CA ASP A 149 -15.84 -7.47 9.85
C ASP A 149 -16.17 -6.04 10.32
N PHE A 150 -16.86 -5.24 9.50
CA PHE A 150 -17.18 -3.84 9.79
C PHE A 150 -18.69 -3.61 9.76
N ALA A 151 -19.22 -2.83 10.70
CA ALA A 151 -20.66 -2.55 10.75
C ALA A 151 -21.09 -1.64 9.59
N ASP A 152 -20.30 -0.61 9.30
CA ASP A 152 -20.56 0.35 8.23
C ASP A 152 -19.25 0.94 7.70
N PHE A 153 -19.26 1.42 6.46
CA PHE A 153 -18.08 2.04 5.86
C PHE A 153 -18.46 3.24 4.99
N THR A 154 -17.81 4.38 5.29
CA THR A 154 -17.94 5.64 4.55
C THR A 154 -16.56 6.13 4.11
N LEU A 155 -16.45 6.56 2.86
CA LEU A 155 -15.25 7.15 2.29
C LEU A 155 -15.56 8.56 1.77
N PHE A 156 -14.85 9.56 2.29
CA PHE A 156 -14.79 10.89 1.71
C PHE A 156 -13.48 11.07 0.95
N TYR A 157 -13.56 11.46 -0.32
CA TYR A 157 -12.39 11.77 -1.13
C TYR A 157 -12.48 13.15 -1.77
N GLY A 158 -11.51 14.01 -1.44
CA GLY A 158 -11.39 15.35 -2.02
C GLY A 158 -10.20 15.47 -2.98
N THR A 159 -10.37 16.18 -4.10
CA THR A 159 -9.25 16.55 -4.99
C THR A 159 -9.37 17.99 -5.49
N LYS A 160 -8.23 18.60 -5.83
CA LYS A 160 -8.20 20.00 -6.30
C LYS A 160 -8.77 20.17 -7.71
N ASN A 161 -8.69 19.14 -8.56
CA ASN A 161 -9.30 19.13 -9.89
C ASN A 161 -9.37 17.67 -10.39
N PRO A 162 -10.20 17.38 -11.41
CA PRO A 162 -10.40 16.02 -11.91
C PRO A 162 -9.12 15.33 -12.38
N SER A 163 -8.16 16.06 -12.94
CA SER A 163 -6.91 15.48 -13.46
C SER A 163 -5.91 15.06 -12.38
N GLN A 164 -6.19 15.39 -11.11
CA GLN A 164 -5.43 14.93 -9.95
C GLN A 164 -6.09 13.75 -9.21
N GLN A 165 -7.20 13.22 -9.73
CA GLN A 165 -7.79 12.01 -9.18
C GLN A 165 -6.87 10.80 -9.40
N LEU A 166 -6.62 10.06 -8.32
CA LEU A 166 -5.83 8.83 -8.35
C LEU A 166 -6.75 7.61 -8.34
N PHE A 167 -6.28 6.50 -8.93
CA PHE A 167 -6.98 5.21 -8.93
C PHE A 167 -8.39 5.28 -9.52
N ILE A 168 -8.53 5.83 -10.73
CA ILE A 168 -9.82 6.04 -11.40
C ILE A 168 -10.71 4.79 -11.42
N ASP A 169 -10.13 3.60 -11.59
CA ASP A 169 -10.89 2.35 -11.60
C ASP A 169 -11.39 1.94 -10.21
N ASP A 170 -10.58 2.13 -9.17
CA ASP A 170 -11.04 2.00 -7.77
C ASP A 170 -12.19 2.98 -7.50
N LEU A 171 -12.07 4.25 -7.93
CA LEU A 171 -13.12 5.26 -7.73
C LEU A 171 -14.43 4.87 -8.43
N LYS A 172 -14.38 4.29 -9.64
CA LYS A 172 -15.58 3.76 -10.32
C LYS A 172 -16.26 2.70 -9.46
N ILE A 173 -15.50 1.76 -8.90
CA ILE A 173 -16.01 0.72 -8.02
C ILE A 173 -16.64 1.35 -6.76
N TYR A 174 -15.98 2.34 -6.15
CA TYR A 174 -16.49 2.97 -4.93
C TYR A 174 -17.80 3.73 -5.18
N ARG A 175 -17.93 4.39 -6.33
CA ARG A 175 -19.18 5.08 -6.74
C ARG A 175 -20.35 4.11 -6.95
N SER A 176 -20.09 2.90 -7.45
CA SER A 176 -21.15 1.92 -7.77
C SER A 176 -21.41 0.88 -6.68
N SER A 177 -20.51 0.74 -5.69
CA SER A 177 -20.57 -0.32 -4.70
C SER A 177 -21.55 0.00 -3.57
N PRO A 178 -22.53 -0.87 -3.26
CA PRO A 178 -23.38 -0.70 -2.08
C PRO A 178 -22.61 -0.89 -0.78
N SER A 179 -21.41 -1.48 -0.83
CA SER A 179 -20.56 -1.73 0.34
C SER A 179 -19.82 -0.49 0.84
N VAL A 180 -19.82 0.60 0.07
CA VAL A 180 -19.13 1.86 0.38
C VAL A 180 -20.11 3.02 0.28
N LYS A 181 -20.28 3.79 1.36
CA LYS A 181 -20.91 5.12 1.27
C LYS A 181 -19.87 6.11 0.80
N TYR A 182 -19.83 6.35 -0.50
CA TYR A 182 -18.80 7.18 -1.12
C TYR A 182 -19.29 8.61 -1.34
N PHE A 183 -18.50 9.57 -0.85
CA PHE A 183 -18.69 11.00 -1.05
C PHE A 183 -17.44 11.57 -1.69
N GLU A 184 -17.59 12.34 -2.75
CA GLU A 184 -16.47 12.99 -3.43
C GLU A 184 -16.67 14.50 -3.54
N THR A 185 -15.57 15.24 -3.41
CA THR A 185 -15.51 16.66 -3.73
C THR A 185 -14.37 16.92 -4.69
N VAL A 186 -14.64 17.67 -5.74
CA VAL A 186 -13.63 18.05 -6.73
C VAL A 186 -13.79 19.53 -7.00
N ASP A 187 -12.77 20.31 -6.62
CA ASP A 187 -12.79 21.74 -6.90
C ASP A 187 -12.69 21.96 -8.42
N GLN A 188 -13.38 22.98 -8.91
CA GLN A 188 -13.21 23.47 -10.28
C GLN A 188 -12.20 24.61 -10.21
N GLY A 189 -10.94 24.28 -10.50
CA GLY A 189 -9.84 25.25 -10.51
C GLY A 189 -9.98 26.32 -11.58
#